data_AF-A0A1Q5MTB6-F1
#
_entry.id   AF-A0A1Q5MTB6-F1
#
_cell.length_a   1.000
_cell.length_b   1.000
_cell.length_c   1.000
_cell.angle_alpha   90.00
_cell.angle_beta   90.00
_cell.angle_gamma   90.00
#
_symmetry.space_group_name_H-M   'P 1'
#
loop_
_entity.id
_entity.type
_entity.pdbx_description
1 polymer ?
#
loop_
_entity_poly.entity_id
_entity_poly.type
_entity_poly.pdbx_seq_one_letter_code
_entity_poly.pdbx_strand_id
1 'polypeptide(L)'
;MALGRPTTASTYQSDGYGGCPCTPALATDGRNDTRWASTWADPQWLQVDLGSVRQLGHAQLVWESAYGKAYTIKVSDDGQNWRTAYATSSGDGGVDDFDLSASGRYVRLELTRRGTGYGYSLFHFGVHG
;
A
#
# COMPACT_ATOMS: atom_id res chain seq x y z
N MET A 1 -12.93 3.21 -2.20
CA MET A 1 -12.91 4.14 -1.04
C MET A 1 -11.57 4.86 -0.87
N ALA A 2 -10.45 4.24 -1.26
CA ALA A 2 -9.11 4.84 -1.20
C ALA A 2 -8.81 5.89 -2.30
N LEU A 3 -9.53 5.87 -3.44
CA LEU A 3 -9.31 6.80 -4.56
C LEU A 3 -9.31 8.26 -4.10
N GLY A 4 -8.24 8.98 -4.43
CA GLY A 4 -8.02 10.40 -4.11
C GLY A 4 -7.83 10.71 -2.62
N ARG A 5 -7.65 9.69 -1.77
CA ARG A 5 -7.50 9.89 -0.33
C ARG A 5 -6.06 10.27 0.04
N PRO A 6 -5.88 11.08 1.12
CA PRO A 6 -4.55 11.36 1.64
C PRO A 6 -3.77 10.06 1.87
N THR A 7 -2.60 9.98 1.23
CA THR A 7 -1.75 8.79 1.27
C THR A 7 -0.36 9.20 1.71
N THR A 8 0.20 8.50 2.68
CA THR A 8 1.56 8.72 3.21
C THR A 8 2.34 7.42 3.16
N ALA A 9 3.67 7.51 3.17
CA ALA A 9 4.54 6.34 3.20
C ALA A 9 5.74 6.58 4.12
N SER A 10 6.43 5.50 4.50
CA SER A 10 7.72 5.57 5.19
C SER A 10 8.75 6.36 4.40
N THR A 11 8.86 6.06 3.11
CA THR A 11 9.76 6.72 2.16
C THR A 11 9.13 6.73 0.78
N TYR A 12 9.69 7.55 -0.10
CA TYR A 12 9.44 7.46 -1.53
C TYR A 12 10.69 7.90 -2.31
N GLN A 13 10.83 7.40 -3.53
CA GLN A 13 11.89 7.84 -4.45
C GLN A 13 11.53 9.24 -4.98
N SER A 14 12.37 10.23 -4.65
CA SER A 14 12.10 11.64 -4.94
C SER A 14 12.90 12.23 -6.12
N ASP A 15 13.90 11.52 -6.68
CA ASP A 15 14.71 12.01 -7.79
C ASP A 15 15.44 10.96 -8.68
N GLY A 16 15.75 11.39 -9.92
CA GLY A 16 16.90 10.97 -10.74
C GLY A 16 16.86 9.63 -11.47
N TYR A 17 16.83 8.51 -10.75
CA TYR A 17 17.18 7.20 -11.34
C TYR A 17 16.08 6.57 -12.21
N GLY A 18 14.90 7.19 -12.29
CA GLY A 18 13.74 6.64 -13.02
C GLY A 18 12.69 7.66 -13.48
N GLY A 19 12.98 8.97 -13.45
CA GLY A 19 12.13 10.01 -14.06
C GLY A 19 10.72 10.20 -13.46
N CYS A 20 10.40 9.60 -12.32
CA CYS A 20 9.08 9.72 -11.69
C CYS A 20 9.24 10.14 -10.22
N PRO A 21 8.67 11.27 -9.78
CA PRO A 21 8.50 11.53 -8.35
C PRO A 21 7.43 10.55 -7.85
N CYS A 22 7.87 9.36 -7.42
CA CYS A 22 7.02 8.20 -7.10
C CYS A 22 6.32 8.38 -5.74
N THR A 23 5.63 9.51 -5.57
CA THR A 23 5.04 9.92 -4.30
C THR A 23 3.93 8.96 -3.85
N PRO A 24 3.62 8.89 -2.54
CA PRO A 24 2.63 7.95 -2.02
C PRO A 24 1.24 8.11 -2.64
N ALA A 25 0.83 9.34 -2.99
CA ALA A 25 -0.47 9.64 -3.58
C ALA A 25 -0.71 8.96 -4.92
N LEU A 26 0.35 8.58 -5.64
CA LEU A 26 0.23 7.91 -6.93
C LEU A 26 -0.34 6.49 -6.82
N ALA A 27 -0.27 5.85 -5.65
CA ALA A 27 -0.92 4.56 -5.44
C ALA A 27 -2.45 4.67 -5.33
N THR A 28 -3.01 5.87 -5.16
CA THR A 28 -4.44 6.09 -4.95
C THR A 28 -5.03 7.12 -5.91
N ASP A 29 -4.33 7.46 -6.99
CA ASP A 29 -4.75 8.46 -7.97
C ASP A 29 -5.69 7.92 -9.07
N GLY A 30 -5.85 6.59 -9.15
CA GLY A 30 -6.72 5.91 -10.11
C GLY A 30 -6.12 5.77 -11.50
N ARG A 31 -4.80 5.98 -11.65
CA ARG A 31 -4.09 5.79 -12.91
C ARG A 31 -3.27 4.50 -12.87
N ASN A 32 -3.13 3.87 -14.02
CA ASN A 32 -2.39 2.61 -14.15
C ASN A 32 -0.93 2.82 -14.63
N ASP A 33 -0.53 4.07 -14.87
CA ASP A 33 0.78 4.46 -15.40
C ASP A 33 1.64 5.25 -14.40
N THR A 34 1.11 5.53 -13.21
CA THR A 34 1.80 6.19 -12.10
C THR A 34 1.89 5.22 -10.92
N ARG A 35 2.92 5.39 -10.08
CA ARG A 35 3.18 4.46 -8.97
C ARG A 35 3.83 5.14 -7.79
N TRP A 36 3.48 4.68 -6.59
CA TRP A 36 4.34 4.90 -5.43
C TRP A 36 5.54 3.96 -5.53
N ALA A 37 6.71 4.41 -5.07
CA ALA A 37 7.88 3.56 -4.93
C ALA A 37 8.72 3.96 -3.73
N SER A 38 9.07 3.01 -2.87
CA SER A 38 9.91 3.23 -1.68
C SER A 38 11.41 3.26 -2.02
N THR A 39 12.23 3.68 -1.05
CA THR A 39 13.66 3.36 -1.08
C THR A 39 13.90 1.85 -0.90
N TRP A 40 15.12 1.39 -1.19
CA TRP A 40 15.46 -0.03 -1.27
C TRP A 40 15.85 -0.61 0.09
N ALA A 41 14.91 -0.59 1.02
CA ALA A 41 15.13 -1.05 2.39
C ALA A 41 13.88 -1.74 2.93
N ASP A 42 14.08 -2.64 3.88
CA ASP A 42 13.03 -3.26 4.68
C ASP A 42 13.12 -2.75 6.13
N PRO A 43 12.00 -2.52 6.84
CA PRO A 43 10.62 -2.51 6.35
C PRO A 43 10.23 -1.18 5.67
N GLN A 44 9.13 -1.19 4.93
CA GLN A 44 8.45 0.01 4.41
C GLN A 44 6.97 -0.04 4.75
N TRP A 45 6.27 1.09 4.61
CA TRP A 45 4.83 1.12 4.70
C TRP A 45 4.22 2.17 3.78
N LEU A 46 2.98 1.92 3.37
CA LEU A 46 2.10 2.85 2.65
C LEU A 46 0.76 2.90 3.39
N GLN A 47 0.21 4.09 3.63
CA GLN A 47 -0.99 4.27 4.43
C GLN A 47 -1.98 5.22 3.75
N VAL A 48 -3.26 4.87 3.79
CA VAL A 48 -4.37 5.67 3.32
C VAL A 48 -5.23 6.15 4.49
N ASP A 49 -5.55 7.44 4.55
CA ASP A 49 -6.57 7.99 5.47
C ASP A 49 -7.93 8.10 4.74
N LEU A 50 -8.89 7.26 5.13
CA LEU A 50 -10.24 7.23 4.55
C LEU A 50 -11.13 8.40 5.01
N GLY A 51 -10.65 9.22 5.95
CA GLY A 51 -11.30 10.40 6.52
C GLY A 51 -12.26 10.12 7.68
N SER A 52 -12.74 8.89 7.81
CA SER A 52 -13.61 8.43 8.90
C SER A 52 -13.52 6.90 9.02
N VAL A 53 -13.94 6.34 10.16
CA VAL A 53 -14.06 4.89 10.31
C VAL A 53 -15.10 4.36 9.32
N ARG A 54 -14.74 3.32 8.57
CA ARG A 54 -15.59 2.66 7.55
C ARG A 54 -15.48 1.15 7.70
N GLN A 55 -16.54 0.44 7.30
CA GLN A 55 -16.46 -1.00 7.05
C GLN A 55 -15.63 -1.25 5.79
N LEU A 56 -14.75 -2.24 5.85
CA LEU A 56 -13.82 -2.61 4.79
C LEU A 56 -14.12 -4.07 4.43
N GLY A 57 -14.64 -4.26 3.23
CA GLY A 57 -15.01 -5.58 2.69
C GLY A 57 -13.94 -6.18 1.80
N HIS A 58 -13.06 -5.35 1.22
CA HIS A 58 -12.14 -5.79 0.17
C HIS A 58 -10.96 -4.85 -0.01
N ALA A 59 -9.80 -5.41 -0.38
CA ALA A 59 -8.64 -4.63 -0.82
C ALA A 59 -8.02 -5.24 -2.09
N GLN A 60 -7.45 -4.36 -2.91
CA GLN A 60 -6.72 -4.73 -4.11
C GLN A 60 -5.37 -4.01 -4.12
N LEU A 61 -4.30 -4.76 -4.35
CA LEU A 61 -2.96 -4.24 -4.56
C LEU A 61 -2.53 -4.56 -5.98
N VAL A 62 -2.21 -3.53 -6.76
CA VAL A 62 -1.63 -3.70 -8.09
C VAL A 62 -0.15 -3.33 -8.01
N TRP A 63 0.69 -4.35 -7.98
CA TRP A 63 2.13 -4.21 -7.87
C TRP A 63 2.77 -3.80 -9.20
N GLU A 64 3.85 -3.05 -9.10
CA GLU A 64 4.87 -3.05 -10.16
C GLU A 64 5.78 -4.28 -9.99
N SER A 65 6.72 -4.53 -10.91
CA SER A 65 7.76 -5.57 -10.77
C SER A 65 8.44 -5.59 -9.39
N ALA A 66 8.61 -4.44 -8.73
CA ALA A 66 9.15 -4.37 -7.37
C ALA A 66 8.06 -4.61 -6.30
N TYR A 67 7.74 -5.87 -6.01
CA TYR A 67 6.64 -6.25 -5.12
C TYR A 67 7.05 -6.66 -3.69
N GLY A 68 6.07 -6.75 -2.79
CA GLY A 68 6.25 -7.31 -1.46
C GLY A 68 5.98 -8.81 -1.39
N LYS A 69 6.99 -9.58 -0.96
CA LYS A 69 6.84 -11.02 -0.70
C LYS A 69 6.20 -11.29 0.65
N ALA A 70 6.59 -10.52 1.68
CA ALA A 70 5.92 -10.54 2.98
C ALA A 70 5.38 -9.16 3.31
N TYR A 71 4.07 -9.11 3.57
CA TYR A 71 3.37 -7.89 3.90
C TYR A 71 2.11 -8.16 4.74
N THR A 72 1.59 -7.11 5.36
CA THR A 72 0.39 -7.13 6.19
C THR A 72 -0.46 -5.91 5.88
N ILE A 73 -1.77 -6.10 5.72
CA ILE A 73 -2.73 -5.00 5.78
C ILE A 73 -3.14 -4.83 7.25
N LYS A 74 -2.85 -3.64 7.79
CA LYS A 74 -3.29 -3.20 9.11
C LYS A 74 -4.36 -2.12 8.98
N VAL A 75 -5.29 -2.11 9.92
CA VAL A 75 -6.36 -1.11 10.01
C VAL A 75 -6.35 -0.45 11.38
N SER A 76 -6.75 0.82 11.43
CA SER A 76 -6.80 1.60 12.66
C SER A 76 -7.90 2.65 12.63
N ASP A 77 -8.53 2.90 13.77
CA ASP A 77 -9.54 3.96 13.91
C ASP A 77 -8.89 5.33 14.18
N ASP A 78 -7.69 5.34 14.77
CA ASP A 78 -7.02 6.52 15.35
C ASP A 78 -5.61 6.79 14.79
N GLY A 79 -5.06 5.86 14.01
CA GLY A 79 -3.70 5.92 13.45
C GLY A 79 -2.61 5.51 14.41
N GLN A 80 -2.95 5.11 15.64
CA GLN A 80 -2.03 4.73 16.72
C GLN A 80 -2.17 3.24 17.07
N ASN A 81 -3.41 2.76 17.22
CA ASN A 81 -3.72 1.38 17.56
C ASN A 81 -4.07 0.61 16.30
N TRP A 82 -3.25 -0.37 15.95
CA TRP A 82 -3.35 -1.11 14.69
C TRP A 82 -3.77 -2.55 14.90
N ARG A 83 -4.68 -3.02 14.03
CA ARG A 83 -5.17 -4.40 13.98
C ARG A 83 -4.79 -5.01 12.64
N THR A 84 -4.35 -6.26 12.62
CA THR A 84 -4.09 -6.98 11.37
C THR A 84 -5.42 -7.39 10.73
N ALA A 85 -5.61 -7.04 9.46
CA ALA A 85 -6.77 -7.44 8.65
C ALA A 85 -6.41 -8.51 7.61
N TYR A 86 -5.17 -8.52 7.11
CA TYR A 86 -4.65 -9.53 6.19
C TYR A 86 -3.13 -9.65 6.35
N ALA A 87 -2.55 -10.83 6.10
CA ALA A 87 -1.11 -11.03 6.06
C ALA A 87 -0.72 -12.15 5.09
N THR A 88 0.43 -11.99 4.45
CA THR A 88 1.06 -13.03 3.63
C THR A 88 2.58 -12.98 3.77
N SER A 89 3.24 -14.12 3.57
CA SER A 89 4.70 -14.25 3.47
C SER A 89 5.18 -14.85 2.14
N SER A 90 4.25 -15.07 1.22
CA SER A 90 4.45 -15.75 -0.05
C SER A 90 3.90 -14.98 -1.24
N GLY A 91 3.78 -13.65 -1.14
CA GLY A 91 3.35 -12.80 -2.26
C GLY A 91 4.26 -13.00 -3.49
N ASP A 92 3.66 -12.93 -4.67
CA ASP A 92 4.28 -13.14 -5.97
C ASP A 92 4.17 -11.92 -6.91
N GLY A 93 3.57 -10.83 -6.44
CA GLY A 93 3.43 -9.58 -7.17
C GLY A 93 2.17 -9.56 -8.03
N GLY A 94 2.20 -8.86 -9.16
CA GLY A 94 1.03 -8.75 -10.03
C GLY A 94 -0.16 -8.07 -9.34
N VAL A 95 -1.32 -8.73 -9.35
CA VAL A 95 -2.54 -8.22 -8.70
C VAL A 95 -2.89 -9.13 -7.54
N ASP A 96 -2.81 -8.59 -6.33
CA ASP A 96 -3.38 -9.21 -5.15
C ASP A 96 -4.79 -8.64 -4.93
N ASP A 97 -5.76 -9.53 -4.75
CA ASP A 97 -7.17 -9.19 -4.59
C ASP A 97 -7.74 -10.12 -3.51
N PHE A 98 -8.18 -9.55 -2.39
CA PHE A 98 -8.59 -10.31 -1.22
C PHE A 98 -9.65 -9.61 -0.38
N ASP A 99 -10.50 -10.43 0.24
CA ASP A 99 -11.55 -9.97 1.13
C ASP A 99 -10.98 -9.48 2.46
N LEU A 100 -11.64 -8.46 3.00
CA LEU A 100 -11.43 -7.94 4.35
C LEU A 100 -12.72 -8.11 5.15
N SER A 101 -12.57 -8.38 6.44
CA SER A 101 -13.68 -8.36 7.40
C SER A 101 -13.28 -7.48 8.59
N ALA A 102 -13.10 -6.18 8.31
CA ALA A 102 -12.58 -5.24 9.29
C ALA A 102 -13.22 -3.85 9.17
N SER A 103 -12.99 -3.01 10.18
CA SER A 103 -13.30 -1.59 10.12
C SER A 103 -12.10 -0.74 10.52
N GLY A 104 -12.01 0.46 9.96
CA GLY A 104 -10.92 1.38 10.20
C GLY A 104 -11.09 2.71 9.49
N ARG A 105 -10.44 3.76 10.00
CA ARG A 105 -10.22 5.01 9.28
C ARG A 105 -8.94 4.95 8.44
N TYR A 106 -7.89 4.37 9.01
CA TYR A 106 -6.60 4.24 8.36
C TYR A 106 -6.40 2.80 7.92
N VAL A 107 -5.87 2.63 6.72
CA VAL A 107 -5.45 1.33 6.19
C VAL A 107 -3.98 1.45 5.83
N ARG A 108 -3.15 0.56 6.36
CA ARG A 108 -1.70 0.55 6.17
C ARG A 108 -1.27 -0.78 5.59
N LEU A 109 -0.58 -0.72 4.47
CA LEU A 109 0.22 -1.81 3.93
C LEU A 109 1.60 -1.75 4.59
N GLU A 110 1.92 -2.72 5.44
CA GLU A 110 3.23 -2.88 6.08
C GLU A 110 4.02 -3.97 5.37
N LEU A 111 5.22 -3.65 4.92
CA LEU A 111 6.04 -4.42 4.00
C LEU A 111 7.35 -4.79 4.66
N THR A 112 7.59 -6.09 4.85
CA THR A 112 8.72 -6.58 5.67
C THR A 112 9.70 -7.45 4.91
N ARG A 113 9.32 -7.97 3.74
CA ARG A 113 10.25 -8.66 2.83
C ARG A 113 9.96 -8.33 1.38
N ARG A 114 10.94 -7.82 0.65
CA ARG A 114 10.87 -7.62 -0.80
C ARG A 114 10.85 -8.93 -1.58
N GLY A 115 10.18 -8.90 -2.73
CA GLY A 115 10.20 -9.97 -3.73
C GLY A 115 11.41 -9.89 -4.68
N THR A 116 12.02 -8.71 -4.81
CA THR A 116 13.13 -8.44 -5.73
C THR A 116 14.29 -7.72 -5.03
N GLY A 117 15.35 -7.39 -5.78
CA GLY A 117 16.47 -6.58 -5.27
C GLY A 117 16.19 -5.06 -5.18
N TYR A 118 15.03 -4.59 -5.64
CA TYR A 118 14.67 -3.16 -5.66
C TYR A 118 14.01 -2.71 -4.35
N GLY A 119 13.22 -1.63 -4.37
CA GLY A 119 12.33 -1.26 -3.26
C GLY A 119 10.99 -1.99 -3.34
N TYR A 120 9.93 -1.34 -2.86
CA TYR A 120 8.54 -1.71 -3.10
C TYR A 120 7.90 -0.68 -4.01
N SER A 121 7.01 -1.11 -4.90
CA SER A 121 6.35 -0.22 -5.86
C SER A 121 4.94 -0.69 -6.17
N LEU A 122 4.00 0.23 -6.13
CA LEU A 122 2.57 -0.04 -6.22
C LEU A 122 1.92 0.94 -7.21
N PHE A 123 1.26 0.42 -8.24
CA PHE A 123 0.39 1.20 -9.11
C PHE A 123 -0.92 1.55 -8.39
N HIS A 124 -1.52 0.58 -7.69
CA HIS A 124 -2.82 0.79 -7.04
C HIS A 124 -2.91 0.20 -5.65
N PHE A 125 -3.43 0.99 -4.71
CA PHE A 125 -3.91 0.57 -3.40
C PHE A 125 -5.42 0.82 -3.31
N GLY A 126 -6.20 -0.18 -3.71
CA GLY A 126 -7.64 -0.22 -3.62
C GLY A 126 -8.12 -0.65 -2.24
N VAL A 127 -9.13 0.04 -1.71
CA VAL A 127 -9.88 -0.35 -0.51
C VAL A 127 -11.35 -0.11 -0.76
N HIS A 128 -12.18 -1.11 -0.51
CA HIS A 128 -13.61 -1.16 -0.81
C HIS A 128 -14.38 -1.67 0.41
N GLY A 129 -15.70 -1.41 0.44
CA GLY A 129 -16.60 -1.80 1.52
C GLY A 129 -17.49 -2.93 1.10
#